data_AF-A9F6G5-F1
#
_entry.id   AF-A9F6G5-F1
#
_cell.length_a   1.000
_cell.length_b   1.000
_cell.length_c   1.000
_cell.angle_alpha   90.00
_cell.angle_beta   90.00
_cell.angle_gamma   90.00
#
_symmetry.space_group_name_H-M   'P 1'
#
loop_
_entity.id
_entity.type
_entity.pdbx_description
1 polymer ?
#
loop_
_entity_poly.entity_id
_entity_poly.type
_entity_poly.pdbx_seq_one_letter_code
_entity_poly.pdbx_strand_id
1 'polypeptide(L)'
;MSTLRLALQMVLGFALPFALQRWDRRRLTPEQRAACWNGATWGAALYAFGPLSMLGWCWVTRGVQHGRPGARGTRGTALFRALKALGLGAASAAALVLILSGVDYLVALALGLPP
;
A
#
# COMPACT_ATOMS: atom_id res chain seq x y z
N MET A 1 25.05 8.93 -2.73
CA MET A 1 23.62 9.28 -2.80
C MET A 1 23.50 10.73 -3.24
N SER A 2 23.05 11.00 -4.47
CA SER A 2 22.77 12.38 -4.88
C SER A 2 21.50 12.87 -4.18
N THR A 3 21.46 14.13 -3.75
CA THR A 3 20.27 14.73 -3.09
C THR A 3 19.00 14.56 -3.94
N LEU A 4 19.14 14.58 -5.27
CA LEU A 4 18.07 14.31 -6.21
C LEU A 4 17.50 12.89 -6.08
N ARG A 5 18.34 11.85 -5.99
CA ARG A 5 17.89 10.46 -5.82
C ARG A 5 17.13 10.28 -4.51
N LEU A 6 17.65 10.86 -3.43
CA LEU A 6 16.98 10.82 -2.12
C LEU A 6 15.61 11.52 -2.17
N ALA A 7 15.56 12.72 -2.75
CA ALA A 7 14.30 13.46 -2.89
C ALA A 7 13.28 12.69 -3.73
N LEU A 8 13.70 12.09 -4.85
CA LEU A 8 12.85 11.24 -5.68
C LEU A 8 12.34 10.01 -4.92
N GLN A 9 13.20 9.32 -4.18
CA GLN A 9 12.79 8.16 -3.38
C GLN A 9 11.78 8.54 -2.29
N MET A 10 11.99 9.66 -1.59
CA MET A 10 11.05 10.14 -0.58
C MET A 10 9.70 10.51 -1.21
N VAL A 11 9.70 11.25 -2.31
CA VAL A 11 8.49 11.68 -3.00
C VAL A 11 7.73 10.49 -3.57
N LEU A 12 8.40 9.61 -4.32
CA LEU A 12 7.76 8.45 -4.95
C LEU A 12 7.35 7.39 -3.91
N GLY A 13 8.15 7.21 -2.85
CA GLY A 13 7.86 6.32 -1.74
C GLY A 13 6.58 6.67 -0.99
N PHE A 14 6.16 7.93 -1.04
CA PHE A 14 4.85 8.38 -0.55
C PHE A 14 3.78 8.43 -1.65
N ALA A 15 4.11 9.03 -2.80
CA ALA A 15 3.15 9.34 -3.85
C ALA A 15 2.58 8.08 -4.53
N LEU A 16 3.41 7.07 -4.80
CA LEU A 16 2.96 5.82 -5.43
C LEU A 16 1.97 5.03 -4.57
N PRO A 17 2.27 4.70 -3.30
CA PRO A 17 1.29 4.03 -2.44
C PRO A 17 0.05 4.91 -2.23
N PHE A 18 0.20 6.23 -2.05
CA PHE A 18 -0.95 7.12 -1.94
C PHE A 18 -1.86 7.06 -3.17
N ALA A 19 -1.30 7.14 -4.38
CA ALA A 19 -2.06 7.11 -5.62
C ALA A 19 -2.82 5.78 -5.78
N LEU A 20 -2.14 4.65 -5.52
CA LEU A 20 -2.73 3.33 -5.59
C LEU A 20 -3.86 3.14 -4.57
N GLN A 21 -3.62 3.53 -3.31
CA GLN A 21 -4.61 3.45 -2.25
C GLN A 21 -5.78 4.40 -2.50
N ARG A 22 -5.53 5.61 -3.01
CA ARG A 22 -6.58 6.57 -3.38
C ARG A 22 -7.46 6.03 -4.52
N TRP A 23 -6.85 5.39 -5.51
CA TRP A 23 -7.56 4.74 -6.60
C TRP A 23 -8.41 3.56 -6.11
N ASP A 24 -7.86 2.67 -5.28
CA ASP A 24 -8.60 1.55 -4.68
C ASP A 24 -9.75 2.06 -3.78
N ARG A 25 -9.50 3.12 -2.98
CA ARG A 25 -10.51 3.76 -2.13
C ARG A 25 -11.69 4.31 -2.90
N ARG A 26 -11.48 4.82 -4.13
CA ARG A 26 -12.55 5.37 -4.98
C ARG A 26 -13.53 4.29 -5.46
N ARG A 27 -13.14 3.02 -5.42
CA ARG A 27 -13.96 1.86 -5.82
C ARG A 27 -14.82 1.32 -4.67
N LEU A 28 -14.66 1.85 -3.46
CA LEU A 28 -15.42 1.45 -2.28
C LEU A 28 -16.70 2.28 -2.14
N THR A 29 -17.78 1.66 -1.65
CA THR A 29 -19.02 2.37 -1.32
C THR A 29 -18.78 3.35 -0.14
N PRO A 30 -19.65 4.36 0.06
CA PRO A 30 -19.53 5.29 1.20
C PRO A 30 -19.41 4.57 2.56
N GLU A 31 -20.22 3.54 2.78
CA GLU A 31 -20.23 2.75 4.02
C GLU A 31 -18.91 1.99 4.18
N GLN A 32 -18.41 1.40 3.09
CA GLN A 32 -17.12 0.71 3.10
C GLN A 32 -15.97 1.68 3.38
N ARG A 33 -16.01 2.90 2.82
CA ARG A 33 -15.00 3.93 3.08
C ARG A 33 -15.02 4.43 4.52
N ALA A 34 -16.20 4.55 5.13
CA ALA A 34 -16.36 4.94 6.53
C ALA A 34 -15.78 3.88 7.48
N ALA A 35 -15.85 2.60 7.09
CA ALA A 35 -15.27 1.48 7.82
C ALA A 35 -13.75 1.31 7.62
N CYS A 36 -13.14 2.06 6.69
CA CYS A 36 -11.70 2.08 6.45
C CYS A 36 -10.98 3.16 7.28
N TRP A 37 -9.66 3.28 7.13
CA TRP A 37 -8.90 4.39 7.72
C TRP A 37 -9.48 5.75 7.33
N ASN A 38 -9.55 6.66 8.30
CA ASN A 38 -9.85 8.06 8.04
C ASN A 38 -8.61 8.77 7.42
N GLY A 39 -8.75 10.03 7.03
CA GLY A 39 -7.66 10.76 6.37
C GLY A 39 -6.38 10.84 7.21
N ALA A 40 -6.50 11.03 8.53
CA ALA A 40 -5.37 11.15 9.43
C ALA A 40 -4.63 9.82 9.62
N THR A 41 -5.34 8.74 9.94
CA THR A 41 -4.71 7.41 10.11
C THR A 41 -4.15 6.87 8.81
N TRP A 42 -4.79 7.20 7.67
CA TRP A 42 -4.28 6.87 6.35
C TRP A 42 -2.99 7.63 6.03
N GLY A 43 -2.96 8.93 6.26
CA GLY A 43 -1.77 9.76 6.07
C GLY A 43 -0.61 9.34 6.99
N ALA A 44 -0.89 9.05 8.26
CA ALA A 44 0.10 8.55 9.21
C ALA A 44 0.71 7.22 8.76
N ALA A 45 -0.10 6.29 8.26
CA ALA A 45 0.38 5.01 7.75
C ALA A 45 1.27 5.20 6.50
N LEU A 46 0.90 6.10 5.59
CA LEU A 46 1.72 6.41 4.41
C LEU A 46 3.05 7.05 4.78
N TYR A 47 3.04 8.02 5.69
CA TYR A 47 4.25 8.70 6.14
C TYR A 47 5.22 7.75 6.86
N ALA A 48 4.72 6.94 7.79
CA ALA A 48 5.56 6.08 8.61
C ALA A 48 6.07 4.83 7.86
N PHE A 49 5.29 4.30 6.92
CA PHE A 49 5.55 2.99 6.32
C PHE A 49 5.74 3.01 4.81
N GLY A 50 5.43 4.11 4.10
CA GLY A 50 5.58 4.20 2.65
C GLY A 50 4.92 3.01 1.94
N PRO A 51 5.65 2.23 1.11
CA PRO A 51 5.13 1.01 0.47
C PRO A 51 4.57 -0.04 1.43
N LEU A 52 5.12 -0.19 2.64
CA LEU A 52 4.67 -1.18 3.62
C LEU A 52 3.27 -0.87 4.18
N SER A 53 2.79 0.37 4.02
CA SER A 53 1.40 0.73 4.34
C SER A 53 0.36 -0.10 3.56
N MET A 54 0.77 -0.73 2.44
CA MET A 54 -0.09 -1.64 1.66
C MET A 54 -0.56 -2.86 2.46
N LEU A 55 0.23 -3.32 3.45
CA LEU A 55 -0.18 -4.43 4.33
C LEU A 55 -1.44 -4.07 5.12
N GLY A 56 -1.39 -2.93 5.82
CA GLY A 56 -2.53 -2.43 6.58
C GLY A 56 -3.68 -2.00 5.67
N TRP A 57 -3.38 -1.39 4.52
CA TRP A 57 -4.39 -1.01 3.55
C TRP A 57 -5.19 -2.21 3.06
N CYS A 58 -4.52 -3.26 2.56
CA CYS A 58 -5.18 -4.47 2.08
C CYS A 58 -5.90 -5.23 3.19
N TRP A 59 -5.35 -5.26 4.41
CA TRP A 59 -6.04 -5.82 5.57
C TRP A 59 -7.40 -5.15 5.80
N VAL A 60 -7.41 -3.82 5.83
CA VAL A 60 -8.61 -3.03 6.11
C VAL A 60 -9.59 -3.09 4.92
N THR A 61 -9.15 -2.80 3.69
CA THR A 61 -10.09 -2.71 2.56
C THR A 61 -10.67 -4.07 2.16
N ARG A 62 -9.88 -5.15 2.20
CA ARG A 62 -10.39 -6.49 1.85
C ARG A 62 -11.30 -7.04 2.95
N GLY A 63 -11.06 -6.69 4.21
CA GLY A 63 -11.97 -7.01 5.31
C GLY A 63 -13.34 -6.33 5.18
N VAL A 64 -13.39 -5.11 4.62
CA VAL A 64 -14.64 -4.36 4.46
C VAL A 64 -15.37 -4.70 3.15
N GLN A 65 -14.65 -4.95 2.05
CA GLN A 65 -15.24 -5.37 0.76
C GLN A 65 -16.01 -6.69 0.85
N HIS A 66 -15.57 -7.62 1.69
CA HIS A 66 -16.20 -8.93 1.85
C HIS A 66 -17.24 -8.95 2.99
N GLY A 67 -17.63 -7.77 3.50
CA GLY A 67 -18.45 -7.61 4.70
C GLY A 67 -17.65 -7.95 5.96
N ARG A 68 -17.51 -6.99 6.87
CA ARG A 68 -16.93 -7.22 8.19
C ARG A 68 -17.60 -8.46 8.83
N PRO A 69 -16.85 -9.53 9.17
CA PRO A 69 -17.42 -10.76 9.70
C PRO A 69 -17.80 -10.57 11.17
N GLY A 70 -18.99 -10.02 11.41
CA GLY A 70 -19.76 -10.28 12.63
C GLY A 70 -20.61 -11.55 12.53
N ALA A 71 -20.68 -12.17 11.35
CA ALA A 71 -21.57 -13.31 11.07
C ALA A 71 -20.78 -14.61 10.89
N ARG A 72 -20.76 -15.45 11.94
CA ARG A 72 -20.77 -16.93 11.89
C ARG A 72 -20.07 -17.60 10.68
N GLY A 73 -18.79 -17.32 10.47
CA GLY A 73 -17.94 -18.11 9.55
C GLY A 73 -17.07 -19.07 10.34
N THR A 74 -16.94 -20.33 9.90
CA THR A 74 -15.99 -21.29 10.48
C THR A 74 -14.58 -20.69 10.50
N ARG A 75 -13.84 -20.86 11.62
CA ARG A 75 -12.50 -20.27 11.86
C ARG A 75 -11.54 -20.36 10.65
N GLY A 76 -11.64 -21.43 9.86
CA GLY A 76 -10.81 -21.62 8.66
C GLY A 76 -11.01 -20.56 7.57
N THR A 77 -12.23 -20.07 7.35
CA THR A 77 -12.51 -19.05 6.31
C THR A 77 -11.99 -17.67 6.68
N ALA A 78 -12.00 -17.33 7.98
CA ALA A 78 -11.44 -16.08 8.48
C ALA A 78 -9.91 -16.04 8.34
N LEU A 79 -9.22 -17.13 8.69
CA LEU A 79 -7.78 -17.25 8.53
C LEU A 79 -7.35 -17.15 7.06
N PHE A 80 -8.05 -17.84 6.17
CA PHE A 80 -7.74 -17.77 4.73
C PHE A 80 -7.90 -16.35 4.17
N ARG A 81 -8.94 -15.62 4.58
CA ARG A 81 -9.13 -14.21 4.18
C ARG A 81 -8.03 -13.30 4.73
N ALA A 82 -7.64 -13.50 5.98
CA ALA A 82 -6.54 -12.78 6.62
C ALA A 82 -5.22 -13.00 5.86
N LEU A 83 -4.87 -14.25 5.57
CA LEU A 83 -3.68 -14.60 4.80
C LEU A 83 -3.72 -14.04 3.38
N LYS A 84 -4.87 -14.11 2.71
CA LYS A 84 -5.04 -13.53 1.37
C LYS A 84 -4.84 -12.00 1.38
N ALA A 85 -5.39 -11.31 2.37
CA ALA A 85 -5.25 -9.85 2.49
C ALA A 85 -3.79 -9.46 2.77
N LEU A 86 -3.11 -10.16 3.68
CA LEU A 86 -1.70 -9.96 3.96
C LEU A 86 -0.82 -10.29 2.75
N GLY A 87 -1.08 -11.40 2.06
CA GLY A 87 -0.36 -11.80 0.86
C GLY A 87 -0.50 -10.77 -0.27
N LEU A 88 -1.71 -10.24 -0.50
CA LEU A 88 -1.93 -9.17 -1.47
C LEU A 88 -1.21 -7.88 -1.05
N GLY A 89 -1.25 -7.54 0.24
CA GLY A 89 -0.54 -6.37 0.79
C GLY A 89 0.97 -6.49 0.62
N ALA A 90 1.54 -7.66 0.91
CA ALA A 90 2.96 -7.94 0.75
C ALA A 90 3.38 -7.91 -0.73
N ALA A 91 2.60 -8.55 -1.61
CA ALA A 91 2.84 -8.51 -3.05
C ALA A 91 2.77 -7.08 -3.60
N SER A 92 1.80 -6.27 -3.15
CA SER A 92 1.67 -4.88 -3.56
C SER A 92 2.83 -4.01 -3.04
N ALA A 93 3.24 -4.21 -1.79
CA ALA A 93 4.41 -3.53 -1.23
C ALA A 93 5.68 -3.89 -2.00
N ALA A 94 5.90 -5.18 -2.27
CA ALA A 94 7.04 -5.65 -3.05
C ALA A 94 7.05 -5.07 -4.48
N ALA A 95 5.90 -5.06 -5.16
CA ALA A 95 5.77 -4.45 -6.48
C ALA A 95 6.12 -2.96 -6.47
N LEU A 96 5.64 -2.21 -5.47
CA LEU A 96 5.99 -0.79 -5.30
C LEU A 96 7.49 -0.60 -5.04
N VAL A 97 8.10 -1.44 -4.19
CA VAL A 97 9.55 -1.39 -3.95
C VAL A 97 10.32 -1.69 -5.22
N LEU A 98 9.94 -2.70 -6.00
CA LEU A 98 10.58 -3.01 -7.28
C LEU A 98 10.48 -1.86 -8.29
N ILE A 99 9.31 -1.19 -8.36
CA ILE A 99 9.13 -0.01 -9.19
C ILE A 99 10.06 1.12 -8.73
N LEU A 100 10.12 1.40 -7.43
CA LEU A 100 10.99 2.44 -6.86
C LEU A 100 12.47 2.16 -7.14
N SER A 101 12.91 0.92 -6.91
CA SER A 101 14.28 0.49 -7.22
C SER A 101 14.58 0.57 -8.71
N GLY A 102 13.63 0.21 -9.57
CA GLY A 102 13.78 0.33 -11.02
C GLY A 102 13.91 1.77 -11.48
N VAL A 103 13.10 2.69 -10.93
CA VAL A 103 13.20 4.12 -11.23
C VAL A 103 14.54 4.68 -10.76
N ASP A 104 14.97 4.33 -9.54
CA ASP A 104 16.26 4.78 -9.00
C ASP A 104 17.43 4.29 -9.86
N TYR A 105 17.40 3.02 -10.29
CA TYR A 105 18.39 2.44 -11.21
C TYR A 105 18.43 3.19 -12.55
N LEU A 106 17.27 3.46 -13.16
CA LEU A 106 17.19 4.20 -14.43
C LEU A 106 17.73 5.63 -14.30
N VAL A 107 17.45 6.30 -13.18
CA VAL A 107 17.98 7.64 -12.89
C VAL A 107 19.49 7.59 -12.69
N ALA A 108 20.01 6.60 -11.95
CA ALA A 108 21.45 6.42 -11.78
C ALA A 108 22.14 6.22 -13.13
N LEU A 109 21.59 5.34 -13.98
CA LEU A 109 22.08 5.08 -15.33
C LEU A 109 22.09 6.36 -16.20
N ALA A 110 21.00 7.13 -16.19
CA ALA A 110 20.87 8.36 -16.97
C ALA A 110 21.85 9.46 -16.53
N LEU A 111 22.24 9.47 -15.25
CA LEU A 111 23.18 10.43 -14.67
C LEU A 111 24.64 9.94 -14.70
N GLY A 112 24.91 8.75 -15.24
CA GLY A 112 26.25 8.15 -15.22
C GLY A 112 26.76 7.81 -13.81
N LEU A 113 25.84 7.63 -12.86
CA LEU A 113 26.15 7.30 -11.48
C LEU A 113 26.15 5.76 -11.30
N PRO A 114 26.93 5.23 -10.34
CA PRO A 114 26.80 3.84 -9.96
C PRO A 114 25.38 3.54 -9.44
N PRO A 115 24.84 2.33 -9.75
CA PRO A 115 23.53 1.91 -9.29
C PRO A 115 23.46 1.90 -7.76
#